data_AF-A0A7Y7BDS3-F1
#
_entry.id   AF-A0A7Y7BDS3-F1
#
_cell.length_a   1.000
_cell.length_b   1.000
_cell.length_c   1.000
_cell.angle_alpha   90.00
_cell.angle_beta   90.00
_cell.angle_gamma   90.00
#
_symmetry.space_group_name_H-M   'P 1'
#
loop_
_entity.id
_entity.type
_entity.pdbx_description
1 polymer ?
#
loop_
_entity_poly.entity_id
_entity_poly.type
_entity_poly.pdbx_seq_one_letter_code
_entity_poly.pdbx_strand_id
1 'polypeptide(L)'
;MIQIIPSISIINGKLTRLKQGDFERETVYQDSPIDIAKQFEDYGIQKIHIVDLDGVRKGAPVNYHILQSIAGYTNLKIDFSGGIRTDGDINKAYEHGATSITASSIAINKRELFSSWLMSYGREKITLGADAKDGKITIRGWQDATNYDLEEHIDYFYMRGIKYVKCSDVEKDGILEGPNFELYKKMVSLFPHIHFLASGGVRSVDDIKKLADIGIKGVIFGRAYYEGNLSLKDIESLLK
;
A
#
# COMPACT_ATOMS: atom_id res chain seq x y z
N MET A 1 -8.43 0.02 -17.08
CA MET A 1 -6.96 0.09 -17.04
C MET A 1 -6.53 -0.04 -15.59
N ILE A 2 -5.49 -0.83 -15.31
CA ILE A 2 -5.01 -1.11 -13.96
C ILE A 2 -3.93 -0.10 -13.57
N GLN A 3 -3.97 0.43 -12.37
CA GLN A 3 -2.96 1.36 -11.86
C GLN A 3 -1.69 0.60 -11.45
N ILE A 4 -0.54 1.11 -11.85
CA ILE A 4 0.77 0.53 -11.52
C ILE A 4 1.42 1.43 -10.46
N ILE A 5 1.60 0.90 -9.25
CA ILE A 5 1.95 1.70 -8.06
C ILE A 5 3.22 1.11 -7.40
N PRO A 6 4.42 1.57 -7.75
CA PRO A 6 5.63 1.17 -7.06
C PRO A 6 5.57 1.58 -5.58
N SER A 7 6.14 0.75 -4.70
CA SER A 7 6.17 1.02 -3.26
C SER A 7 7.58 1.28 -2.74
N ILE A 8 7.69 2.36 -1.97
CA ILE A 8 8.92 2.85 -1.34
C ILE A 8 8.74 2.71 0.17
N SER A 9 9.57 1.88 0.80
CA SER A 9 9.53 1.64 2.24
C SER A 9 10.74 2.29 2.89
N ILE A 10 10.53 2.97 4.03
CA ILE A 10 11.54 3.85 4.63
C ILE A 10 11.81 3.43 6.07
N ILE A 11 13.10 3.20 6.39
CA ILE A 11 13.64 3.05 7.75
C ILE A 11 14.85 3.97 7.90
N ASN A 12 14.90 4.77 8.96
CA ASN A 12 15.95 5.75 9.25
C ASN A 12 16.29 6.65 8.04
N GLY A 13 15.26 7.08 7.29
CA GLY A 13 15.40 7.90 6.09
C GLY A 13 15.96 7.18 4.86
N LYS A 14 16.22 5.86 4.93
CA LYS A 14 16.77 5.05 3.84
C LYS A 14 15.71 4.20 3.17
N LEU A 15 15.92 3.90 1.90
CA LEU A 15 15.11 2.93 1.16
C LEU A 15 15.42 1.52 1.69
N THR A 16 14.42 0.90 2.30
CA THR A 16 14.58 -0.37 2.99
C THR A 16 13.44 -1.32 2.67
N ARG A 17 13.73 -2.62 2.56
CA ARG A 17 12.73 -3.67 2.48
C ARG A 17 12.85 -4.63 3.66
N LEU A 18 11.70 -5.12 4.11
CA LEU A 18 11.62 -6.20 5.10
C LEU A 18 11.19 -7.48 4.41
N LYS A 19 11.83 -8.60 4.76
CA LYS A 19 11.34 -9.92 4.35
C LYS A 19 10.15 -10.31 5.21
N GLN A 20 8.96 -10.43 4.62
CA GLN A 20 7.72 -10.80 5.34
C GLN A 20 7.42 -9.89 6.55
N GLY A 21 7.74 -8.59 6.47
CA GLY A 21 7.50 -7.63 7.55
C GLY A 21 8.44 -7.76 8.75
N ASP A 22 9.46 -8.62 8.68
CA ASP A 22 10.43 -8.84 9.75
C ASP A 22 11.52 -7.75 9.76
N PHE A 23 11.52 -6.93 10.82
CA PHE A 23 12.47 -5.83 11.01
C PHE A 23 13.92 -6.31 11.25
N GLU A 24 14.10 -7.56 11.70
CA GLU A 24 15.44 -8.15 11.85
C GLU A 24 15.99 -8.66 10.51
N ARG A 25 15.15 -8.68 9.47
CA ARG A 25 15.50 -9.13 8.10
C ARG A 25 15.32 -8.00 7.11
N GLU A 26 15.99 -6.89 7.39
CA GLU A 26 15.99 -5.73 6.52
C GLU A 26 17.06 -5.82 5.42
N THR A 27 16.75 -5.22 4.27
CA THR A 27 17.70 -4.97 3.18
C THR A 27 17.65 -3.49 2.84
N VAL A 28 18.79 -2.81 2.99
CA VAL A 28 18.94 -1.39 2.68
C VAL A 28 19.50 -1.26 1.27
N TYR A 29 18.85 -0.47 0.44
CA TYR A 29 19.28 -0.20 -0.93
C TYR A 29 20.17 1.04 -0.99
N GLN A 30 21.00 1.13 -2.04
CA GLN A 30 21.92 2.25 -2.22
C GLN A 30 21.20 3.54 -2.64
N ASP A 31 20.16 3.43 -3.48
CA ASP A 31 19.38 4.58 -3.92
C ASP A 31 18.67 5.26 -2.74
N SER A 32 18.59 6.58 -2.78
CA SER A 32 17.74 7.31 -1.84
C SER A 32 16.25 7.15 -2.21
N PRO A 33 15.33 7.31 -1.25
CA PRO A 33 13.89 7.35 -1.55
C PRO A 33 13.49 8.40 -2.60
N ILE A 34 14.24 9.49 -2.72
CA ILE A 34 13.98 10.55 -3.69
C ILE A 34 14.46 10.14 -5.08
N ASP A 35 15.66 9.55 -5.18
CA ASP A 35 16.23 9.12 -6.47
C ASP A 35 15.34 8.06 -7.12
N ILE A 36 14.88 7.08 -6.35
CA ILE A 36 13.99 6.05 -6.87
C ILE A 36 12.61 6.61 -7.26
N ALA A 37 12.09 7.60 -6.52
CA ALA A 37 10.84 8.26 -6.88
C ALA A 37 10.96 8.99 -8.23
N LYS A 38 12.05 9.73 -8.45
CA LYS A 38 12.33 10.36 -9.74
C LYS A 38 12.44 9.35 -10.87
N GLN A 39 13.15 8.25 -10.65
CA GLN A 39 13.23 7.16 -11.64
C GLN A 39 11.84 6.62 -12.01
N PHE A 40 10.94 6.43 -11.03
CA PHE A 40 9.57 6.03 -11.34
C PHE A 40 8.82 7.09 -12.16
N GLU A 41 8.91 8.37 -11.79
CA GLU A 41 8.29 9.46 -12.54
C GLU A 41 8.80 9.55 -13.99
N ASP A 42 10.12 9.46 -14.19
CA ASP A 42 10.77 9.53 -15.51
C ASP A 42 10.27 8.44 -16.47
N TYR A 43 9.83 7.29 -15.92
CA TYR A 43 9.23 6.18 -16.68
C TYR A 43 7.71 6.31 -16.86
N GLY A 44 7.10 7.42 -16.43
CA GLY A 44 5.68 7.69 -16.60
C GLY A 44 4.77 7.13 -15.49
N ILE A 45 5.34 6.65 -14.38
CA ILE A 45 4.53 6.31 -13.20
C ILE A 45 3.87 7.59 -12.68
N GLN A 46 2.59 7.49 -12.33
CA GLN A 46 1.81 8.63 -11.83
C GLN A 46 1.57 8.60 -10.32
N LYS A 47 1.70 7.42 -9.70
CA LYS A 47 1.38 7.22 -8.28
C LYS A 47 2.38 6.26 -7.64
N ILE A 48 2.83 6.60 -6.43
CA ILE A 48 3.66 5.74 -5.58
C ILE A 48 3.00 5.51 -4.23
N HIS A 49 3.35 4.40 -3.59
CA HIS A 49 2.94 4.07 -2.23
C HIS A 49 4.14 4.15 -1.28
N ILE A 50 4.11 5.07 -0.33
CA ILE A 50 5.17 5.26 0.66
C ILE A 50 4.77 4.62 1.98
N VAL A 51 5.66 3.79 2.53
CA VAL A 51 5.47 3.15 3.84
C VAL A 51 6.55 3.62 4.81
N ASP A 52 6.15 4.42 5.79
CA ASP A 52 6.98 4.81 6.92
C ASP A 52 7.05 3.68 7.96
N LEU A 53 8.07 2.83 7.84
CA LEU A 53 8.25 1.67 8.72
C LEU A 53 8.72 2.07 10.13
N ASP A 54 9.44 3.20 10.27
CA ASP A 54 9.69 3.79 11.59
C ASP A 54 8.38 4.20 12.26
N GLY A 55 7.47 4.79 11.48
CA GLY A 55 6.14 5.15 11.92
C GLY A 55 5.29 3.94 12.33
N VAL A 56 5.40 2.82 11.61
CA VAL A 56 4.78 1.54 12.00
C VAL A 56 5.27 1.09 13.37
N ARG A 57 6.59 1.10 13.61
CA ARG A 57 7.20 0.66 14.88
C ARG A 57 6.89 1.61 16.04
N LYS A 58 7.00 2.93 15.82
CA LYS A 58 6.78 3.96 16.84
C LYS A 58 5.30 4.19 17.14
N GLY A 59 4.43 3.93 16.16
CA GLY A 59 3.00 4.19 16.28
C GLY A 59 2.60 5.65 16.03
N ALA A 60 3.45 6.41 15.35
CA ALA A 60 3.19 7.75 14.84
C ALA A 60 4.20 8.02 13.71
N PRO A 61 3.85 8.68 12.60
CA PRO A 61 4.78 8.87 11.51
C PRO A 61 6.00 9.70 11.93
N VAL A 62 7.15 9.33 11.37
CA VAL A 62 8.48 9.89 11.66
C VAL A 62 9.07 10.55 10.42
N ASN A 63 8.84 9.98 9.24
CA ASN A 63 9.54 10.33 8.01
C ASN A 63 8.82 11.39 7.15
N TYR A 64 8.11 12.35 7.76
CA TYR A 64 7.44 13.45 7.05
C TYR A 64 8.38 14.28 6.17
N HIS A 65 9.64 14.46 6.59
CA HIS A 65 10.66 15.19 5.83
C HIS A 65 11.02 14.48 4.50
N ILE A 66 11.00 13.15 4.46
CA ILE A 66 11.21 12.38 3.22
C ILE A 66 9.99 12.49 2.31
N LEU A 67 8.79 12.37 2.88
CA LEU A 67 7.53 12.60 2.15
C LEU A 67 7.53 13.98 1.47
N GLN A 68 7.85 15.04 2.22
CA GLN A 68 7.96 16.39 1.69
C GLN A 68 9.01 16.54 0.60
N SER A 69 10.16 15.88 0.78
CA SER A 69 11.21 15.92 -0.24
C SER A 69 10.73 15.27 -1.54
N ILE A 70 10.15 14.07 -1.47
CA ILE A 70 9.64 13.39 -2.68
C ILE A 70 8.54 14.23 -3.35
N ALA A 71 7.61 14.78 -2.58
CA ALA A 71 6.55 15.64 -3.10
C ALA A 71 7.08 16.95 -3.73
N GLY A 72 8.18 17.49 -3.22
CA GLY A 72 8.80 18.71 -3.74
C GLY A 72 9.68 18.50 -4.98
N TYR A 73 10.15 17.27 -5.21
CA TYR A 73 11.05 16.94 -6.32
C TYR A 73 10.41 16.09 -7.42
N THR A 74 9.12 15.76 -7.30
CA THR A 74 8.35 14.97 -8.29
C THR A 74 6.91 15.48 -8.39
N ASN A 75 6.20 15.16 -9.46
CA ASN A 75 4.76 15.40 -9.62
C ASN A 75 3.92 14.14 -9.30
N LEU A 76 4.55 13.14 -8.66
CA LEU A 76 3.89 11.89 -8.32
C LEU A 76 2.75 12.12 -7.33
N LYS A 77 1.63 11.42 -7.55
CA LYS A 77 0.62 11.26 -6.50
C LYS A 77 1.17 10.32 -5.44
N ILE A 78 1.24 10.80 -4.20
CA ILE A 78 1.78 10.00 -3.11
C ILE A 78 0.65 9.44 -2.26
N ASP A 79 0.59 8.13 -2.11
CA ASP A 79 -0.19 7.45 -1.07
C ASP A 79 0.71 7.16 0.12
N PHE A 80 0.46 7.82 1.26
CA PHE A 80 1.32 7.71 2.44
C PHE A 80 0.70 6.76 3.48
N SER A 81 1.54 5.92 4.06
CA SER A 81 1.18 4.90 5.04
C SER A 81 2.25 4.78 6.12
N GLY A 82 1.89 4.18 7.25
CA GLY A 82 2.79 3.92 8.38
C GLY A 82 2.58 4.89 9.54
N GLY A 83 2.13 4.36 10.68
CA GLY A 83 2.02 5.13 11.93
C GLY A 83 0.81 6.08 12.05
N ILE A 84 -0.01 6.29 11.01
CA ILE A 84 -1.18 7.17 11.06
C ILE A 84 -2.21 6.69 12.09
N ARG A 85 -2.51 7.52 13.11
CA ARG A 85 -3.47 7.17 14.18
C ARG A 85 -4.45 8.30 14.54
N THR A 86 -4.19 9.52 14.11
CA THR A 86 -4.96 10.72 14.46
C THR A 86 -5.21 11.61 13.25
N ASP A 87 -6.22 12.48 13.34
CA ASP A 87 -6.48 13.55 12.37
C ASP A 87 -5.26 14.47 12.18
N GLY A 88 -4.51 14.71 13.25
CA GLY A 88 -3.27 15.49 13.21
C GLY A 88 -2.19 14.83 12.35
N ASP A 89 -2.11 13.49 12.32
CA ASP A 89 -1.17 12.78 11.47
C ASP A 89 -1.56 12.90 9.98
N ILE A 90 -2.86 12.79 9.69
CA ILE A 90 -3.39 12.95 8.33
C ILE A 90 -3.15 14.36 7.81
N ASN A 91 -3.47 15.38 8.62
CA ASN A 91 -3.27 16.78 8.26
C ASN A 91 -1.79 17.04 7.94
N LYS A 92 -0.88 16.59 8.81
CA LYS A 92 0.57 16.71 8.57
C LYS A 92 1.00 15.99 7.30
N ALA A 93 0.51 14.78 7.06
CA ALA A 93 0.87 14.04 5.84
C ALA A 93 0.43 14.81 4.58
N TYR A 94 -0.78 15.38 4.56
CA TYR A 94 -1.24 16.21 3.44
C TYR A 94 -0.46 17.53 3.31
N GLU A 95 -0.13 18.19 4.42
CA GLU A 95 0.72 19.39 4.43
C GLU A 95 2.12 19.10 3.84
N HIS A 96 2.64 17.89 4.04
CA HIS A 96 3.92 17.44 3.49
C HIS A 96 3.79 16.81 2.09
N GLY A 97 2.62 16.90 1.44
CA GLY A 97 2.45 16.54 0.04
C GLY A 97 1.90 15.14 -0.23
N ALA A 98 1.40 14.42 0.77
CA ALA A 98 0.58 13.23 0.50
C ALA A 98 -0.69 13.64 -0.27
N THR A 99 -1.12 12.78 -1.20
CA THR A 99 -2.37 12.95 -1.95
C THR A 99 -3.48 12.03 -1.46
N SER A 100 -3.10 10.88 -0.90
CA SER A 100 -3.98 9.94 -0.21
C SER A 100 -3.26 9.30 0.97
N ILE A 101 -4.03 8.69 1.87
CA ILE A 101 -3.56 7.99 3.04
C ILE A 101 -4.06 6.54 3.00
N THR A 102 -3.16 5.60 3.23
CA THR A 102 -3.53 4.22 3.55
C THR A 102 -3.34 3.99 5.05
N ALA A 103 -4.40 3.53 5.72
CA ALA A 103 -4.32 3.17 7.13
C ALA A 103 -4.94 1.80 7.41
N SER A 104 -4.31 1.04 8.31
CA SER A 104 -4.69 -0.34 8.63
C SER A 104 -5.01 -0.51 10.12
N SER A 105 -4.01 -0.46 11.01
CA SER A 105 -4.19 -0.73 12.45
C SER A 105 -5.29 0.12 13.11
N ILE A 106 -5.46 1.38 12.68
CA ILE A 106 -6.49 2.28 13.21
C ILE A 106 -7.91 1.87 12.81
N ALA A 107 -8.09 1.29 11.62
CA ALA A 107 -9.36 0.74 11.18
C ALA A 107 -9.79 -0.48 12.00
N ILE A 108 -8.85 -1.20 12.63
CA ILE A 108 -9.18 -2.26 13.59
C ILE A 108 -9.46 -1.68 14.97
N ASN A 109 -8.55 -0.85 15.49
CA ASN A 109 -8.60 -0.41 16.89
C ASN A 109 -9.62 0.70 17.16
N LYS A 110 -9.96 1.51 16.15
CA LYS A 110 -10.87 2.65 16.25
C LYS A 110 -11.70 2.79 14.95
N ARG A 111 -12.50 1.77 14.64
CA ARG A 111 -13.36 1.68 13.44
C ARG A 111 -14.18 2.94 13.16
N GLU A 112 -14.81 3.50 14.19
CA GLU A 112 -15.64 4.71 14.05
C GLU A 112 -14.80 5.96 13.71
N LEU A 113 -13.57 6.06 14.25
CA LEU A 113 -12.65 7.15 13.89
C LEU A 113 -12.19 7.02 12.43
N PHE A 114 -11.81 5.82 11.99
CA PHE A 114 -11.47 5.63 10.57
C PHE A 114 -12.68 5.92 9.66
N SER A 115 -13.89 5.56 10.10
CA SER A 115 -15.11 5.85 9.36
C SER A 115 -15.38 7.36 9.25
N SER A 116 -15.09 8.14 10.30
CA SER A 116 -15.23 9.60 10.24
C SER A 116 -14.25 10.22 9.24
N TRP A 117 -13.05 9.66 9.06
CA TRP A 117 -12.08 10.13 8.06
C TRP A 117 -12.59 10.03 6.63
N LEU A 118 -13.40 9.00 6.31
CA LEU A 118 -14.01 8.85 4.99
C LEU A 118 -14.90 10.06 4.63
N MET A 119 -15.53 10.66 5.64
CA MET A 119 -16.39 11.83 5.49
C MET A 119 -15.58 13.13 5.55
N SER A 120 -14.70 13.27 6.53
CA SER A 120 -13.93 14.51 6.77
C SER A 120 -12.90 14.81 5.69
N TYR A 121 -12.22 13.78 5.18
CA TYR A 121 -11.13 13.92 4.20
C TYR A 121 -11.53 13.53 2.78
N GLY A 122 -12.66 12.83 2.65
CA GLY A 122 -13.19 12.33 1.39
C GLY A 122 -12.74 10.91 1.07
N ARG A 123 -13.69 10.11 0.60
CA ARG A 123 -13.54 8.67 0.28
C ARG A 123 -12.49 8.38 -0.80
N GLU A 124 -12.12 9.38 -1.61
CA GLU A 124 -11.07 9.24 -2.63
C GLU A 124 -9.65 9.33 -2.05
N LYS A 125 -9.50 9.93 -0.87
CA LYS A 125 -8.19 10.18 -0.25
C LYS A 125 -7.85 9.21 0.88
N ILE A 126 -8.78 8.36 1.30
CA ILE A 126 -8.58 7.40 2.38
C ILE A 126 -8.74 5.99 1.83
N THR A 127 -7.67 5.20 1.96
CA THR A 127 -7.60 3.79 1.58
C THR A 127 -7.53 2.93 2.84
N LEU A 128 -8.36 1.88 2.88
CA LEU A 128 -8.28 0.87 3.92
C LEU A 128 -7.15 -0.12 3.61
N GLY A 129 -6.19 -0.28 4.53
CA GLY A 129 -5.23 -1.37 4.49
C GLY A 129 -5.76 -2.61 5.21
N ALA A 130 -6.04 -3.67 4.46
CA ALA A 130 -6.60 -4.93 4.94
C ALA A 130 -5.69 -6.11 4.55
N ASP A 131 -4.56 -6.23 5.26
CA ASP A 131 -3.61 -7.33 5.05
C ASP A 131 -4.02 -8.53 5.89
N ALA A 132 -4.04 -9.71 5.27
CA ALA A 132 -4.52 -10.92 5.90
C ALA A 132 -3.52 -12.08 5.83
N LYS A 133 -3.53 -12.89 6.88
CA LYS A 133 -2.88 -14.19 6.96
C LYS A 133 -3.93 -15.21 7.39
N ASP A 134 -4.03 -16.34 6.69
CA ASP A 134 -5.05 -17.36 6.96
C ASP A 134 -6.49 -16.79 7.01
N GLY A 135 -6.79 -15.80 6.16
CA GLY A 135 -8.09 -15.11 6.11
C GLY A 135 -8.36 -14.13 7.25
N LYS A 136 -7.44 -13.98 8.20
CA LYS A 136 -7.55 -13.08 9.35
C LYS A 136 -6.70 -11.82 9.16
N ILE A 137 -7.22 -10.67 9.57
CA ILE A 137 -6.50 -9.40 9.48
C ILE A 137 -5.28 -9.41 10.37
N THR A 138 -4.17 -8.88 9.85
CA THR A 138 -2.93 -8.61 10.58
C THR A 138 -2.65 -7.12 10.64
N ILE A 139 -2.03 -6.65 11.72
CA ILE A 139 -1.72 -5.23 11.95
C ILE A 139 -0.28 -5.04 12.45
N ARG A 140 0.12 -3.78 12.69
CA ARG A 140 1.47 -3.39 13.14
C ARG A 140 2.59 -4.00 12.27
N GLY A 141 2.44 -3.93 10.95
CA GLY A 141 3.42 -4.49 10.01
C GLY A 141 3.45 -6.02 10.04
N TRP A 142 2.26 -6.64 10.15
CA TRP A 142 2.04 -8.10 10.21
C TRP A 142 2.52 -8.79 11.48
N GLN A 143 2.91 -8.02 12.50
CA GLN A 143 3.39 -8.56 13.78
C GLN A 143 2.28 -9.08 14.68
N ASP A 144 1.06 -8.56 14.57
CA ASP A 144 -0.08 -9.13 15.30
C ASP A 144 -1.14 -9.68 14.36
N ALA A 145 -1.52 -10.92 14.63
CA ALA A 145 -2.78 -11.46 14.18
C ALA A 145 -3.93 -10.86 15.00
N THR A 146 -5.05 -10.61 14.32
CA THR A 146 -6.32 -10.26 14.96
C THR A 146 -7.32 -11.39 14.75
N ASN A 147 -8.42 -11.38 15.49
CA ASN A 147 -9.50 -12.36 15.29
C ASN A 147 -10.49 -11.96 14.18
N TYR A 148 -10.31 -10.79 13.57
CA TYR A 148 -11.22 -10.28 12.55
C TYR A 148 -11.00 -10.96 11.22
N ASP A 149 -12.07 -11.52 10.66
CA ASP A 149 -12.08 -12.02 9.29
C ASP A 149 -11.94 -10.85 8.30
N LEU A 150 -11.15 -11.08 7.26
CA LEU A 150 -10.90 -10.09 6.20
C LEU A 150 -12.20 -9.58 5.58
N GLU A 151 -13.11 -10.49 5.26
CA GLU A 151 -14.39 -10.18 4.61
C GLU A 151 -15.29 -9.33 5.50
N GLU A 152 -15.48 -9.74 6.76
CA GLU A 152 -16.30 -9.00 7.73
C GLU A 152 -15.70 -7.61 8.00
N HIS A 153 -14.37 -7.52 8.03
CA HIS A 153 -13.69 -6.26 8.22
C HIS A 153 -13.92 -5.29 7.05
N ILE A 154 -13.82 -5.78 5.81
CA ILE A 154 -14.08 -4.97 4.62
C ILE A 154 -15.57 -4.60 4.53
N ASP A 155 -16.47 -5.55 4.81
CA ASP A 155 -17.93 -5.32 4.75
C ASP A 155 -18.39 -4.18 5.65
N TYR A 156 -17.85 -4.11 6.87
CA TYR A 156 -18.13 -3.01 7.80
C TYR A 156 -17.88 -1.63 7.19
N PHE A 157 -16.79 -1.46 6.42
CA PHE A 157 -16.47 -0.20 5.75
C PHE A 157 -17.11 -0.06 4.38
N TYR A 158 -17.41 -1.17 3.70
CA TYR A 158 -18.19 -1.20 2.47
C TYR A 158 -19.56 -0.56 2.67
N MET A 159 -20.25 -0.92 3.76
CA MET A 159 -21.52 -0.31 4.18
C MET A 159 -21.41 1.19 4.52
N ARG A 160 -20.19 1.69 4.76
CA ARG A 160 -19.89 3.10 5.04
C ARG A 160 -19.31 3.83 3.82
N GLY A 161 -19.24 3.16 2.69
CA GLY A 161 -18.86 3.73 1.39
C GLY A 161 -17.35 3.91 1.19
N ILE A 162 -16.52 3.06 1.80
CA ILE A 162 -15.10 2.96 1.41
C ILE A 162 -15.00 2.72 -0.10
N LYS A 163 -14.05 3.40 -0.75
CA LYS A 163 -13.80 3.25 -2.19
C LYS A 163 -12.54 2.45 -2.50
N TYR A 164 -11.49 2.57 -1.70
CA TYR A 164 -10.20 1.93 -1.96
C TYR A 164 -9.82 1.01 -0.83
N VAL A 165 -9.46 -0.22 -1.18
CA VAL A 165 -8.93 -1.21 -0.24
C VAL A 165 -7.62 -1.75 -0.80
N LYS A 166 -6.54 -1.52 -0.07
CA LYS A 166 -5.26 -2.21 -0.27
C LYS A 166 -5.34 -3.52 0.49
N CYS A 167 -5.18 -4.63 -0.21
CA CYS A 167 -5.24 -5.97 0.38
C CYS A 167 -4.00 -6.76 -0.01
N SER A 168 -3.46 -7.51 0.95
CA SER A 168 -2.34 -8.43 0.73
C SER A 168 -2.61 -9.76 1.43
N ASP A 169 -2.28 -10.84 0.73
CA ASP A 169 -2.01 -12.11 1.38
C ASP A 169 -0.57 -12.07 1.89
N VAL A 170 -0.42 -11.98 3.21
CA VAL A 170 0.86 -11.87 3.91
C VAL A 170 1.75 -13.09 3.64
N GLU A 171 1.16 -14.27 3.43
CA GLU A 171 1.95 -15.47 3.13
C GLU A 171 2.60 -15.37 1.76
N LYS A 172 1.91 -14.76 0.79
CA LYS A 172 2.42 -14.57 -0.58
C LYS A 172 3.32 -13.34 -0.71
N ASP A 173 3.26 -12.41 0.24
CA ASP A 173 4.12 -11.24 0.21
C ASP A 173 5.59 -11.62 0.44
N GLY A 174 6.43 -11.22 -0.52
CA GLY A 174 7.86 -11.47 -0.41
C GLY A 174 8.31 -12.91 -0.69
N ILE A 175 7.48 -13.78 -1.27
CA ILE A 175 7.94 -15.15 -1.61
C ILE A 175 7.98 -15.45 -3.11
N LEU A 176 7.68 -14.46 -3.98
CA LEU A 176 7.75 -14.58 -5.45
C LEU A 176 7.06 -15.85 -5.99
N GLU A 177 5.96 -16.27 -5.36
CA GLU A 177 5.14 -17.42 -5.79
C GLU A 177 3.88 -17.02 -6.57
N GLY A 178 3.64 -15.72 -6.70
CA GLY A 178 2.48 -15.16 -7.39
C GLY A 178 1.45 -14.59 -6.42
N PRO A 179 0.60 -13.66 -6.87
CA PRO A 179 -0.52 -13.15 -6.08
C PRO A 179 -1.54 -14.26 -5.76
N ASN A 180 -2.25 -14.11 -4.65
CA ASN A 180 -3.39 -14.96 -4.33
C ASN A 180 -4.61 -14.60 -5.19
N PHE A 181 -4.66 -15.10 -6.42
CA PHE A 181 -5.71 -14.78 -7.39
C PHE A 181 -7.12 -15.17 -6.91
N GLU A 182 -7.26 -16.27 -6.17
CA GLU A 182 -8.57 -16.72 -5.68
C GLU A 182 -9.11 -15.80 -4.59
N LEU A 183 -8.23 -15.31 -3.70
CA LEU A 183 -8.59 -14.27 -2.75
C LEU A 183 -9.12 -13.02 -3.47
N TYR A 184 -8.38 -12.52 -4.46
CA TYR A 184 -8.77 -11.33 -5.20
C TYR A 184 -10.09 -11.50 -5.97
N LYS A 185 -10.31 -12.65 -6.61
CA LYS A 185 -11.60 -12.97 -7.25
C LYS A 185 -12.75 -12.92 -6.24
N LYS A 186 -12.55 -13.53 -5.07
CA LYS A 186 -13.55 -13.53 -3.99
C LYS A 186 -13.87 -12.12 -3.52
N MET A 187 -12.85 -11.31 -3.22
CA MET A 187 -13.03 -9.94 -2.73
C MET A 187 -13.73 -9.03 -3.75
N VAL A 188 -13.32 -9.08 -5.03
CA VAL A 188 -13.97 -8.30 -6.10
C VAL A 188 -15.42 -8.72 -6.29
N SER A 189 -15.71 -10.03 -6.20
CA SER A 189 -17.08 -10.54 -6.31
C SER A 189 -17.98 -10.11 -5.15
N LEU A 190 -17.46 -10.08 -3.92
CA LEU A 190 -18.23 -9.69 -2.73
C LEU A 190 -18.47 -8.17 -2.67
N PHE A 191 -17.49 -7.37 -3.11
CA PHE A 191 -17.51 -5.92 -2.96
C PHE A 191 -17.30 -5.20 -4.31
N PRO A 192 -18.27 -5.29 -5.25
CA PRO A 192 -18.10 -4.86 -6.64
C PRO A 192 -17.89 -3.35 -6.83
N HIS A 193 -18.16 -2.54 -5.81
CA HIS A 193 -17.96 -1.08 -5.85
C HIS A 193 -16.65 -0.63 -5.21
N ILE A 194 -15.83 -1.55 -4.69
CA ILE A 194 -14.51 -1.25 -4.15
C ILE A 194 -13.46 -1.33 -5.26
N HIS A 195 -12.58 -0.33 -5.30
CA HIS A 195 -11.34 -0.35 -6.05
C HIS A 195 -10.26 -1.07 -5.23
N PHE A 196 -10.14 -2.37 -5.44
CA PHE A 196 -9.09 -3.16 -4.81
C PHE A 196 -7.72 -2.84 -5.41
N LEU A 197 -6.75 -2.63 -4.52
CA LEU A 197 -5.33 -2.50 -4.81
C LEU A 197 -4.65 -3.79 -4.32
N ALA A 198 -4.26 -4.65 -5.26
CA ALA A 198 -3.51 -5.86 -4.95
C ALA A 198 -2.11 -5.47 -4.51
N SER A 199 -1.67 -5.99 -3.38
CA SER A 199 -0.31 -5.79 -2.88
C SER A 199 0.25 -7.13 -2.46
N GLY A 200 1.51 -7.40 -2.80
CA GLY A 200 2.20 -8.64 -2.43
C GLY A 200 2.06 -9.78 -3.44
N GLY A 201 3.14 -10.55 -3.58
CA GLY A 201 3.21 -11.74 -4.41
C GLY A 201 3.38 -11.52 -5.92
N VAL A 202 3.24 -10.31 -6.44
CA VAL A 202 3.41 -9.99 -7.87
C VAL A 202 4.85 -10.27 -8.31
N ARG A 203 5.03 -11.01 -9.42
CA ARG A 203 6.35 -11.39 -9.94
C ARG A 203 6.63 -10.83 -11.32
N SER A 204 5.59 -10.72 -12.14
CA SER A 204 5.72 -10.43 -13.57
C SER A 204 4.55 -9.61 -14.10
N VAL A 205 4.69 -9.12 -15.33
CA VAL A 205 3.63 -8.44 -16.08
C VAL A 205 2.40 -9.32 -16.27
N ASP A 206 2.58 -10.64 -16.43
CA ASP A 206 1.46 -11.56 -16.62
C ASP A 206 0.61 -11.70 -15.35
N ASP A 207 1.24 -11.66 -14.17
CA ASP A 207 0.50 -11.59 -12.90
C ASP A 207 -0.36 -10.31 -12.85
N ILE A 208 0.18 -9.17 -13.32
CA ILE A 208 -0.54 -7.88 -13.35
C ILE A 208 -1.73 -7.93 -14.33
N LYS A 209 -1.54 -8.48 -15.53
CA LYS A 209 -2.62 -8.67 -16.51
C LYS A 209 -3.73 -9.56 -15.94
N LYS A 210 -3.36 -10.68 -15.32
CA LYS A 210 -4.33 -11.58 -14.69
C LYS A 210 -5.09 -10.92 -13.54
N LEU A 211 -4.44 -10.08 -12.73
CA LEU A 211 -5.12 -9.27 -11.72
C LEU A 211 -6.10 -8.27 -12.35
N ALA A 212 -5.73 -7.64 -13.47
CA ALA A 212 -6.61 -6.75 -14.21
C ALA A 212 -7.86 -7.47 -14.75
N ASP A 213 -7.70 -8.69 -15.27
CA ASP A 213 -8.80 -9.54 -15.76
C ASP A 213 -9.78 -9.92 -14.63
N ILE A 214 -9.27 -10.09 -13.41
CA ILE A 214 -10.09 -10.33 -12.21
C ILE A 214 -10.88 -9.08 -11.78
N GLY A 215 -10.49 -7.90 -12.25
CA GLY A 215 -11.15 -6.62 -11.93
C GLY A 215 -10.41 -5.75 -10.90
N ILE A 216 -9.20 -6.15 -10.50
CA ILE A 216 -8.32 -5.34 -9.63
C ILE A 216 -8.01 -4.01 -10.31
N LYS A 217 -8.06 -2.92 -9.54
CA LYS A 217 -7.91 -1.55 -10.05
C LYS A 217 -6.50 -1.00 -9.92
N GLY A 218 -5.67 -1.58 -9.05
CA GLY A 218 -4.26 -1.24 -8.98
C GLY A 218 -3.40 -2.34 -8.41
N VAL A 219 -2.11 -2.32 -8.74
CA VAL A 219 -1.11 -3.24 -8.23
C VAL A 219 -0.01 -2.44 -7.56
N ILE A 220 0.20 -2.74 -6.28
CA ILE A 220 1.31 -2.25 -5.49
C ILE A 220 2.42 -3.29 -5.53
N PHE A 221 3.59 -2.90 -6.01
CA PHE A 221 4.75 -3.79 -6.11
C PHE A 221 6.00 -3.09 -5.59
N GLY A 222 6.99 -3.88 -5.22
CA GLY A 222 8.34 -3.36 -5.33
C GLY A 222 9.43 -4.35 -4.97
N ARG A 223 9.19 -5.40 -4.19
CA ARG A 223 10.20 -6.48 -4.09
C ARG A 223 10.56 -7.05 -5.45
N ALA A 224 9.57 -7.38 -6.29
CA ALA A 224 9.83 -7.83 -7.66
C ALA A 224 10.63 -6.83 -8.49
N TYR A 225 10.50 -5.53 -8.22
CA TYR A 225 11.31 -4.51 -8.87
C TYR A 225 12.75 -4.49 -8.33
N TYR A 226 12.90 -4.39 -7.00
CA TYR A 226 14.20 -4.28 -6.35
C TYR A 226 15.05 -5.56 -6.43
N GLU A 227 14.43 -6.72 -6.63
CA GLU A 227 15.12 -8.00 -6.86
C GLU A 227 15.27 -8.35 -8.35
N GLY A 228 14.85 -7.46 -9.27
CA GLY A 228 15.07 -7.59 -10.71
C GLY A 228 14.14 -8.56 -11.44
N ASN A 229 13.07 -9.03 -10.81
CA ASN A 229 12.04 -9.87 -11.45
C ASN A 229 11.11 -9.08 -12.37
N LEU A 230 10.94 -7.79 -12.11
CA LEU A 230 10.11 -6.87 -12.87
C LEU A 230 10.88 -5.58 -13.13
N SER A 231 11.06 -5.20 -14.39
CA SER A 231 11.68 -3.93 -14.74
C SER A 231 10.65 -2.86 -15.10
N LEU A 232 11.03 -1.58 -15.07
CA LEU A 232 10.18 -0.48 -15.53
C LEU A 232 9.83 -0.62 -17.02
N LYS A 233 10.72 -1.21 -17.81
CA LYS A 233 10.49 -1.52 -19.22
C LYS A 233 9.40 -2.58 -19.42
N ASP A 234 9.32 -3.57 -18.55
CA ASP A 234 8.29 -4.61 -18.65
C ASP A 234 6.88 -4.01 -18.44
N ILE A 235 6.75 -3.10 -17.47
CA ILE A 235 5.48 -2.45 -17.12
C ILE A 235 5.13 -1.25 -18.02
N GLU A 236 6.06 -0.75 -18.84
CA GLU A 236 5.84 0.40 -19.74
C GLU A 236 4.58 0.21 -20.62
N SER A 237 4.37 -1.02 -21.09
CA SER A 237 3.18 -1.38 -21.88
C SER A 237 1.84 -1.20 -21.14
N LEU A 238 1.87 -1.13 -19.81
CA LEU A 238 0.70 -0.98 -18.93
C LEU A 238 0.47 0.47 -18.48
N LEU A 239 1.38 1.39 -18.77
CA LEU A 239 1.32 2.80 -18.33
C LEU A 239 0.61 3.74 -19.33
N LYS A 240 0.20 3.22 -20.50
CA LYS A 240 -0.48 3.97 -21.55
C LYS A 240 -1.99 4.01 -21.36
#